data_AF-A0A846E9Y0-F1
#
_entry.id   AF-A0A846E9Y0-F1
#
_cell.length_a   1.000
_cell.length_b   1.000
_cell.length_c   1.000
_cell.angle_alpha   90.00
_cell.angle_beta   90.00
_cell.angle_gamma   90.00
#
_symmetry.space_group_name_H-M   'P 1'
#
loop_
_entity.id
_entity.type
_entity.pdbx_description
1 polymer ?
#
loop_
_entity_poly.entity_id
_entity_poly.type
_entity_poly.pdbx_seq_one_letter_code
_entity_poly.pdbx_strand_id
1 'polypeptide(L)' 'MPGDCVQYVGSDLRIQQDYGNQELRILAIDRSGMTVCEDKAGNRLVGVSSHHLKHL' A
#
# COMPACT_ATOMS: atom_id res chain seq x y z
N MET A 1 5.55 -4.15 7.97
CA MET A 1 5.31 -3.54 9.30
C MET A 1 5.09 -2.05 9.15
N PRO A 2 4.41 -1.37 10.09
CA PRO A 2 4.33 0.09 10.08
C PRO A 2 5.72 0.72 9.98
N GLY A 3 5.88 1.67 9.06
CA GLY A 3 7.16 2.29 8.71
C GLY A 3 7.83 1.71 7.45
N ASP A 4 7.51 0.47 7.06
CA ASP A 4 8.13 -0.16 5.89
C ASP A 4 7.69 0.49 4.58
N CYS A 5 8.61 0.54 3.62
CA CYS A 5 8.34 0.92 2.24
C CYS A 5 7.91 -0.30 1.41
N VAL A 6 6.83 -0.13 0.66
CA VAL A 6 6.21 -1.15 -0.18
C VAL A 6 5.73 -0.56 -1.51
N GLN A 7 5.38 -1.43 -2.45
CA GLN A 7 4.66 -1.08 -3.67
C GLN A 7 3.36 -1.86 -3.76
N TYR A 8 2.34 -1.27 -4.36
CA TYR A 8 1.10 -1.97 -4.70
C TYR A 8 1.32 -2.87 -5.93
N VAL A 9 0.90 -4.13 -5.82
CA VAL A 9 1.04 -5.18 -6.87
C VAL A 9 -0.25 -5.99 -7.05
N GLY A 10 -1.41 -5.35 -6.85
CA GLY A 10 -2.71 -6.00 -6.98
C GLY A 10 -3.28 -5.99 -8.41
N SER A 11 -4.45 -6.61 -8.58
CA SER A 11 -5.14 -6.71 -9.87
C SER A 11 -6.13 -5.57 -10.17
N ASP A 12 -6.45 -4.71 -9.19
CA ASP A 12 -7.27 -3.52 -9.45
C ASP A 12 -6.48 -2.53 -10.33
N LEU A 13 -6.93 -2.38 -11.58
CA LEU A 13 -6.31 -1.54 -12.59
C LEU A 13 -6.19 -0.07 -12.19
N ARG A 14 -7.18 0.48 -11.48
CA ARG A 14 -7.16 1.90 -11.09
C ARG A 14 -6.12 2.13 -10.01
N ILE A 15 -6.12 1.28 -8.98
CA ILE A 15 -5.12 1.36 -7.91
C ILE A 15 -3.72 1.09 -8.47
N GLN A 16 -3.58 0.16 -9.42
CA GLN A 16 -2.29 -0.11 -10.07
C GLN A 16 -1.78 1.10 -10.88
N GLN A 17 -2.67 1.79 -11.60
CA GLN A 17 -2.31 3.00 -12.36
C GLN A 17 -1.90 4.15 -11.43
N ASP A 18 -2.62 4.34 -10.33
CA ASP A 18 -2.37 5.42 -9.39
C ASP A 18 -1.13 5.15 -8.53
N TYR A 19 -0.94 3.92 -8.03
CA TYR A 19 0.03 3.60 -6.97
C TYR A 19 1.08 2.53 -7.34
N GLY A 20 0.89 1.75 -8.40
CA GLY A 20 1.69 0.55 -8.68
C GLY A 20 3.18 0.79 -8.94
N ASN A 21 3.55 2.00 -9.36
CA ASN A 21 4.95 2.42 -9.57
C ASN A 21 5.45 3.37 -8.48
N GLN A 22 4.66 3.58 -7.42
CA GLN A 22 5.00 4.48 -6.33
C GLN A 22 5.54 3.71 -5.12
N GLU A 23 6.48 4.32 -4.43
CA GLU A 23 6.85 3.89 -3.07
C GLU A 23 5.77 4.36 -2.11
N LEU A 24 5.24 3.41 -1.35
CA LEU A 24 4.23 3.63 -0.33
C LEU A 24 4.82 3.27 1.03
N ARG A 25 4.51 4.05 2.06
CA ARG A 25 4.87 3.72 3.43
C ARG A 25 3.67 3.12 4.16
N ILE A 26 3.84 1.98 4.80
CA ILE A 26 2.80 1.40 5.66
C ILE A 26 2.64 2.28 6.90
N LEU A 27 1.43 2.79 7.12
CA LEU A 27 1.08 3.56 8.32
C LEU A 27 0.52 2.67 9.43
N ALA A 28 -0.35 1.72 9.06
CA ALA A 28 -1.02 0.85 10.01
C ALA A 28 -1.40 -0.48 9.36
N ILE A 29 -1.54 -1.51 10.19
CA ILE A 29 -2.03 -2.84 9.82
C ILE A 29 -3.05 -3.24 10.88
N ASP A 30 -4.25 -3.62 10.46
CA ASP A 30 -5.27 -4.12 11.38
C ASP A 30 -5.11 -5.62 11.67
N ARG A 31 -5.97 -6.16 12.54
CA ARG A 31 -5.91 -7.58 12.96
C ARG A 31 -6.27 -8.56 11.83
N SER A 32 -6.92 -8.10 10.77
CA SER A 32 -7.22 -8.90 9.57
C SER A 32 -6.12 -8.84 8.51
N GLY A 33 -5.05 -8.08 8.74
CA GLY A 33 -3.97 -7.89 7.77
C GLY A 33 -4.29 -6.85 6.69
N MET A 34 -5.33 -6.03 6.91
CA MET A 34 -5.61 -4.90 6.04
C MET A 34 -4.70 -3.74 6.43
N THR A 35 -4.17 -3.08 5.42
CA THR A 35 -3.12 -2.08 5.55
C THR A 35 -3.61 -0.71 5.12
N VAL A 36 -3.05 0.30 5.76
CA VAL A 36 -3.13 1.70 5.33
C VAL A 36 -1.75 2.12 4.89
N CYS A 37 -1.64 2.62 3.67
CA CYS A 37 -0.41 3.07 3.06
C CYS A 37 -0.52 4.53 2.64
N GLU A 38 0.61 5.22 2.59
CA GLU A 38 0.70 6.63 2.19
C GLU A 38 1.81 6.83 1.17
N ASP A 39 1.54 7.58 0.10
CA ASP A 39 2.55 7.97 -0.88
C ASP A 39 3.35 9.20 -0.42
N LYS A 40 4.32 9.64 -1.23
CA LYS A 40 5.17 10.81 -0.91
C LYS A 40 4.42 12.14 -0.93
N ALA A 41 3.28 12.20 -1.60
CA ALA A 41 2.42 13.38 -1.66
C ALA A 41 1.41 13.44 -0.48
N GLY A 42 1.33 12.38 0.32
CA GLY A 42 0.40 12.26 1.44
C GLY A 42 -0.96 11.67 1.06
N ASN A 43 -1.13 11.14 -0.16
CA ASN A 43 -2.34 10.42 -0.54
C ASN A 43 -2.36 9.06 0.14
N ARG A 44 -3.55 8.64 0.57
CA ARG A 44 -3.71 7.41 1.35
C ARG A 44 -4.44 6.34 0.57
N LEU A 45 -3.84 5.16 0.58
CA LEU A 45 -4.42 3.94 0.09
C LEU A 45 -4.84 3.09 1.30
N VAL A 46 -6.15 2.94 1.52
CA VAL A 46 -6.73 2.36 2.73
C VAL A 46 -7.38 1.02 2.39
N GLY A 47 -7.26 0.05 3.29
CA GLY A 47 -7.96 -1.22 3.14
C GLY A 47 -7.35 -2.09 2.05
N VAL A 48 -6.02 -2.12 1.97
CA VAL A 48 -5.30 -3.02 1.05
C VAL A 48 -4.82 -4.24 1.81
N SER A 49 -5.10 -5.43 1.28
CA SER A 49 -4.52 -6.66 1.84
C SER A 49 -3.00 -6.66 1.67
N SER A 50 -2.26 -7.07 2.69
CA SER A 50 -0.80 -7.21 2.61
C SER A 50 -0.31 -8.10 1.47
N HIS A 51 -1.16 -8.98 0.94
CA HIS A 51 -0.86 -9.83 -0.23
C HIS A 51 -0.71 -9.02 -1.53
N HIS A 52 -1.31 -7.83 -1.60
CA HIS A 52 -1.17 -6.91 -2.73
C HIS A 52 -0.03 -5.91 -2.52
N LEU A 53 0.81 -6.12 -1.50
CA LEU A 53 1.95 -5.27 -1.20
C LEU A 53 3.26 -6.05 -1.33
N LYS A 54 4.21 -5.46 -2.04
CA LYS A 54 5.56 -5.99 -2.17
C LYS A 54 6.54 -5.09 -1.43
N HIS A 55 7.35 -5.66 -0.54
CA HIS A 55 8.43 -4.93 0.14
C HIS A 55 9.54 -4.51 -0.83
N LEU A 56 10.11 -3.32 -0.58
CA LEU A 56 11.25 -2.75 -1.30
C LEU A 56 12.58 -3.00 -0.57
#